data_AF-A0A397DM28-F1
#
_entry.id   AF-A0A397DM28-F1
#
_cell.length_a   1.000
_cell.length_b   1.000
_cell.length_c   1.000
_cell.angle_alpha   90.00
_cell.angle_beta   90.00
_cell.angle_gamma   90.00
#
_symmetry.space_group_name_H-M   'P 1'
#
loop_
_entity.id
_entity.type
_entity.pdbx_description
1 polymer ?
#
loop_
_entity_poly.entity_id
_entity_poly.type
_entity_poly.pdbx_seq_one_letter_code
_entity_poly.pdbx_strand_id
1 'polypeptide(L)'
;MAQPYQAFHRLHELGASFEHTPKTVHLDVASAMTGVSRFGEQYPAWTYDYQYLYLKTEGLNDFATVDYVLTADPWHPSKQEFEVVDTVDAFDRVDAGRLAIVQKPQIYILQRKPSQV
;
A
#
# COMPACT_ATOMS: atom_id res chain seq x y z
N MET A 1 15.78 9.14 5.07
CA MET A 1 15.72 8.35 3.83
C MET A 1 14.54 7.42 4.00
N ALA A 2 13.39 7.75 3.41
CA ALA A 2 12.23 6.87 3.47
C ALA A 2 12.50 5.72 2.49
N GLN A 3 12.38 4.50 2.99
CA GLN A 3 12.71 3.29 2.28
C GLN A 3 11.43 2.46 2.15
N PRO A 4 11.19 1.78 1.02
CA PRO A 4 9.97 1.02 0.77
C PRO A 4 9.63 -0.03 1.85
N TYR A 5 10.60 -0.49 2.67
CA TYR A 5 10.31 -1.32 3.85
C TYR A 5 9.41 -0.64 4.90
N GLN A 6 9.29 0.70 4.86
CA GLN A 6 8.45 1.46 5.77
C GLN A 6 6.96 1.33 5.45
N ALA A 7 6.57 0.83 4.27
CA ALA A 7 5.17 0.73 3.88
C ALA A 7 4.36 -0.12 4.85
N PHE A 8 4.87 -1.29 5.24
CA PHE A 8 4.21 -2.11 6.24
C PHE A 8 4.24 -1.46 7.63
N HIS A 9 5.36 -0.87 8.04
CA HIS A 9 5.44 -0.17 9.32
C HIS A 9 4.39 0.95 9.43
N ARG A 10 4.23 1.77 8.38
CA ARG A 10 3.20 2.81 8.31
C ARG A 10 1.80 2.22 8.35
N LEU A 11 1.55 1.18 7.57
CA LEU A 11 0.28 0.47 7.58
C LEU A 11 -0.06 -0.07 8.99
N HIS A 12 0.92 -0.63 9.70
CA HIS A 12 0.73 -1.14 11.05
C HIS A 12 0.54 -0.03 12.07
N GLU A 13 1.25 1.10 11.96
CA GLU A 13 0.98 2.30 12.76
C GLU A 13 -0.48 2.78 12.60
N LEU A 14 -0.97 2.85 11.37
CA LEU A 14 -2.37 3.21 11.07
C LEU A 14 -3.36 2.17 11.62
N GLY A 15 -3.00 0.90 11.51
CA GLY A 15 -3.82 -0.23 11.90
C GLY A 15 -3.66 -0.68 13.35
N ALA A 16 -2.95 0.06 14.21
CA ALA A 16 -2.58 -0.40 15.55
C ALA A 16 -3.78 -0.80 16.42
N SER A 17 -4.91 -0.09 16.30
CA SER A 17 -6.16 -0.47 16.99
C SER A 17 -6.78 -1.77 16.50
N PHE A 18 -6.32 -2.31 15.37
CA PHE A 18 -6.81 -3.53 14.72
C PHE A 18 -5.76 -4.64 14.72
N GLU A 19 -4.70 -4.55 15.52
CA GLU A 19 -3.63 -5.55 15.59
C GLU A 19 -4.16 -6.98 15.78
N HIS A 20 -5.15 -7.16 16.65
CA HIS A 20 -5.76 -8.45 16.95
C HIS A 20 -7.02 -8.75 16.13
N THR A 21 -7.38 -7.88 15.19
CA THR A 21 -8.53 -8.07 14.30
C THR A 21 -8.03 -8.66 12.97
N PRO A 22 -8.68 -9.72 12.45
CA PRO A 22 -8.35 -10.22 11.13
C PRO A 22 -8.49 -9.13 10.06
N LYS A 23 -7.42 -8.94 9.29
CA LYS A 23 -7.36 -8.00 8.17
C LYS A 23 -6.61 -8.63 7.01
N THR A 24 -7.01 -8.29 5.80
CA THR A 24 -6.35 -8.75 4.57
C THR A 24 -5.65 -7.58 3.89
N VAL A 25 -4.36 -7.73 3.63
CA VAL A 25 -3.52 -6.73 2.95
C VAL A 25 -3.07 -7.31 1.62
N HIS A 26 -3.34 -6.60 0.53
CA HIS A 26 -2.83 -6.95 -0.79
C HIS A 26 -1.64 -6.06 -1.16
N LEU A 27 -0.54 -6.67 -1.63
CA LEU A 27 0.61 -5.98 -2.18
C LEU A 27 0.70 -6.23 -3.68
N ASP A 28 0.60 -5.16 -4.49
CA ASP A 28 0.76 -5.31 -5.94
C ASP A 28 2.22 -5.55 -6.35
N VAL A 29 2.40 -6.11 -7.55
CA VAL A 29 3.72 -6.45 -8.09
C VAL A 29 4.61 -5.22 -8.23
N ALA A 30 4.03 -4.08 -8.60
CA ALA A 30 4.77 -2.83 -8.76
C ALA A 30 5.40 -2.40 -7.43
N SER A 31 4.66 -2.48 -6.33
CA SER A 31 5.15 -2.17 -4.98
C SER A 31 6.19 -3.17 -4.51
N ALA A 32 5.97 -4.47 -4.75
CA ALA A 32 6.94 -5.51 -4.42
C ALA A 32 8.31 -5.25 -5.10
N MET A 33 8.30 -4.81 -6.36
CA MET A 33 9.52 -4.43 -7.10
C MET A 33 10.23 -3.20 -6.53
N THR A 34 9.55 -2.35 -5.76
CA THR A 34 10.22 -1.22 -5.08
C THR A 34 11.01 -1.66 -3.86
N GLY A 35 10.84 -2.89 -3.37
CA GLY A 35 11.47 -3.40 -2.15
C GLY A 35 10.54 -3.43 -0.94
N VAL A 36 9.25 -3.17 -1.12
CA VAL A 36 8.24 -3.53 -0.12
C VAL A 36 8.25 -5.05 -0.01
N SER A 37 8.48 -5.57 1.20
CA SER A 37 8.71 -7.00 1.41
C SER A 37 8.09 -7.47 2.73
N ARG A 38 7.79 -8.77 2.78
CA ARG A 38 7.27 -9.51 3.95
C ARG A 38 8.05 -9.33 5.25
N PHE A 39 9.30 -8.87 5.19
CA PHE A 39 10.08 -8.57 6.40
C PHE A 39 9.47 -7.45 7.26
N GLY A 40 8.56 -6.65 6.70
CA GLY A 40 7.82 -5.63 7.44
C GLY A 40 6.52 -6.12 8.08
N GLU A 41 6.10 -7.37 7.91
CA GLU A 41 4.86 -7.90 8.52
C GLU A 41 4.97 -7.98 10.05
N GLN A 42 4.12 -7.26 10.78
CA GLN A 42 4.15 -7.20 12.25
C GLN A 42 2.94 -7.84 12.93
N TYR A 43 1.77 -7.80 12.30
CA TYR A 43 0.51 -8.26 12.92
C TYR A 43 0.14 -9.69 12.51
N PRO A 44 0.20 -10.68 13.42
CA PRO A 44 -0.04 -12.09 13.08
C PRO A 44 -1.50 -12.42 12.74
N ALA A 45 -2.45 -11.60 13.18
CA ALA A 45 -3.87 -11.78 12.84
C ALA A 45 -4.18 -11.36 11.40
N TRP A 46 -3.24 -10.68 10.73
CA TRP A 46 -3.42 -10.17 9.38
C TRP A 46 -2.91 -11.18 8.35
N THR A 47 -3.60 -11.24 7.22
CA THR A 47 -3.21 -12.05 6.05
C THR A 47 -2.62 -11.13 4.99
N TYR A 48 -1.41 -11.44 4.54
CA TYR A 48 -0.71 -10.68 3.51
C TYR A 48 -0.73 -11.47 2.21
N ASP A 49 -1.48 -10.96 1.24
CA ASP A 49 -1.58 -11.53 -0.10
C ASP A 49 -0.59 -10.83 -1.05
N TYR A 50 0.28 -11.65 -1.62
CA TYR A 50 1.32 -11.27 -2.58
C TYR A 50 1.04 -11.80 -3.98
N GLN A 51 -0.10 -12.48 -4.19
CA GLN A 51 -0.46 -13.05 -5.47
C GLN A 51 -0.95 -11.98 -6.44
N TYR A 52 -0.92 -12.31 -7.74
CA TYR A 52 -1.59 -11.48 -8.75
C TYR A 52 -3.11 -11.53 -8.51
N LEU A 53 -3.69 -10.44 -8.01
CA LEU A 53 -5.07 -10.12 -8.34
C LEU A 53 -5.08 -9.74 -9.83
N TYR A 54 -5.28 -10.74 -10.69
CA TYR A 54 -5.30 -10.58 -12.13
C TYR A 54 -6.47 -9.67 -12.55
N LEU A 55 -6.16 -8.39 -12.77
CA LEU A 55 -7.04 -7.36 -13.35
C LEU A 55 -7.43 -7.59 -14.82
N LYS A 56 -7.12 -8.76 -15.39
CA LYS A 56 -7.40 -9.07 -16.80
C LYS A 56 -8.20 -10.35 -16.84
N THR A 57 -9.52 -10.26 -16.97
CA THR A 57 -10.22 -10.30 -18.28
C THR A 57 -11.75 -10.35 -18.12
N GLU A 58 -12.30 -10.46 -16.90
CA GLU A 58 -13.75 -10.72 -16.71
C GLU A 58 -14.42 -9.91 -15.59
N GLY A 59 -13.98 -8.68 -15.32
CA GLY A 59 -14.69 -7.78 -14.39
C GLY A 59 -14.71 -8.22 -12.91
N LEU A 60 -13.96 -9.27 -12.55
CA LEU A 60 -13.80 -9.73 -11.18
C LEU A 60 -12.62 -8.99 -10.52
N ASN A 61 -12.87 -7.75 -10.11
CA ASN A 61 -12.08 -7.09 -9.08
C ASN A 61 -12.47 -7.71 -7.74
N ASP A 62 -12.01 -8.93 -7.43
CA ASP A 62 -12.32 -9.54 -6.13
C ASP A 62 -11.42 -8.98 -5.02
N PHE A 63 -11.44 -7.65 -4.88
CA PHE A 63 -10.92 -7.01 -3.69
C PHE A 63 -11.86 -7.20 -2.51
N ALA A 64 -13.03 -7.85 -2.66
CA ALA A 64 -14.12 -7.84 -1.67
C ALA A 64 -13.68 -8.27 -0.26
N THR A 65 -12.64 -9.11 -0.18
CA THR A 65 -12.05 -9.62 1.06
C THR A 65 -10.81 -8.85 1.54
N VAL A 66 -10.35 -7.87 0.76
CA VAL A 66 -9.17 -7.03 0.98
C VAL A 66 -9.54 -5.76 1.74
N ASP A 67 -8.89 -5.54 2.88
CA ASP A 67 -9.05 -4.34 3.72
C ASP A 67 -8.07 -3.22 3.29
N TYR A 68 -6.85 -3.60 2.94
CA TYR A 68 -5.79 -2.67 2.57
C TYR A 68 -5.09 -3.05 1.27
N VAL A 69 -4.74 -2.06 0.46
CA VAL A 69 -3.96 -2.25 -0.77
C VAL A 69 -2.69 -1.39 -0.70
N LEU A 70 -1.54 -2.01 -0.93
CA LEU A 70 -0.27 -1.33 -1.15
C LEU A 70 0.02 -1.32 -2.65
N THR A 71 0.08 -0.13 -3.24
CA THR A 71 0.32 0.03 -4.68
C THR A 71 1.35 1.12 -4.97
N ALA A 72 2.22 0.89 -5.96
CA ALA A 72 3.12 1.90 -6.48
C ALA A 72 2.51 2.64 -7.68
N ASP A 73 1.35 2.19 -8.18
CA ASP A 73 0.64 2.81 -9.28
C ASP A 73 -0.25 3.96 -8.76
N PRO A 74 0.05 5.24 -9.10
CA PRO A 74 -0.79 6.36 -8.72
C PRO A 74 -2.18 6.30 -9.35
N TRP A 75 -2.40 5.50 -10.39
CA TRP A 75 -3.67 5.36 -11.11
C TRP A 75 -4.31 3.98 -10.92
N HIS A 76 -3.88 3.23 -9.89
CA HIS A 76 -4.34 1.86 -9.66
C HIS A 76 -5.89 1.77 -9.60
N PRO A 77 -6.53 0.82 -10.31
CA PRO A 77 -7.98 0.71 -10.38
C PRO A 77 -8.69 0.57 -9.02
N SER A 78 -8.02 0.00 -8.01
CA SER A 78 -8.59 -0.13 -6.66
C SER A 78 -8.96 1.20 -6.02
N LYS A 79 -8.43 2.34 -6.47
CA LYS A 79 -8.81 3.68 -5.96
C LYS A 79 -10.29 4.03 -6.16
N GLN A 80 -11.02 3.26 -6.98
CA GLN A 80 -12.47 3.36 -7.07
C GLN A 80 -13.16 2.93 -5.77
N GLU A 81 -12.74 1.80 -5.19
CA GLU A 81 -13.33 1.20 -3.98
C GLU A 81 -12.55 1.52 -2.70
N PHE A 82 -11.31 1.98 -2.84
CA PHE A 82 -10.40 2.28 -1.74
C PHE A 82 -10.02 3.76 -1.75
N GLU A 83 -9.68 4.30 -0.59
CA GLU A 83 -9.15 5.65 -0.43
C GLU A 83 -7.68 5.60 0.00
N VAL A 84 -6.89 6.58 -0.43
CA VAL A 84 -5.49 6.70 0.00
C VAL A 84 -5.49 7.26 1.41
N VAL A 85 -4.98 6.48 2.36
CA VAL A 85 -4.89 6.87 3.78
C VAL A 85 -3.48 7.32 4.17
N ASP A 86 -2.45 6.88 3.44
CA ASP A 86 -1.07 7.32 3.65
C ASP A 86 -0.20 7.05 2.40
N THR A 87 1.01 7.61 2.37
CA THR A 87 2.00 7.40 1.31
C THR A 87 3.40 7.26 1.88
N VAL A 88 4.19 6.36 1.30
CA VAL A 88 5.64 6.29 1.54
C VAL A 88 6.35 7.01 0.42
N ASP A 89 7.00 8.11 0.76
CA ASP A 89 7.82 8.88 -0.15
C ASP A 89 9.16 8.21 -0.42
N ALA A 90 9.69 8.41 -1.62
CA ALA A 90 11.05 8.02 -1.98
C ALA A 90 11.83 9.20 -2.54
N PHE A 91 13.14 9.02 -2.67
CA PHE A 91 13.99 9.98 -3.36
C PHE A 91 13.50 10.20 -4.80
N ASP A 92 13.33 11.47 -5.17
CA ASP A 92 13.05 11.86 -6.56
C ASP A 92 14.30 12.46 -7.20
N ARG A 93 14.81 13.55 -6.61
CA ARG A 93 15.95 14.30 -7.15
C ARG A 93 16.61 15.18 -6.10
N VAL A 94 17.80 15.68 -6.42
CA VAL A 94 18.43 16.79 -5.68
C VAL A 94 18.06 18.10 -6.37
N ASP A 95 17.50 19.04 -5.62
CA ASP A 95 17.33 20.43 -6.04
C ASP A 95 18.59 21.21 -5.67
N ALA A 96 19.48 21.39 -6.65
CA ALA A 96 20.73 22.12 -6.47
C ALA A 96 20.53 23.61 -6.15
N GLY A 97 19.42 24.22 -6.58
CA GLY A 97 19.11 25.62 -6.30
C GLY A 97 18.69 25.86 -4.85
N ARG A 98 18.10 24.84 -4.21
CA ARG A 98 17.71 24.85 -2.80
C ARG A 98 18.66 24.07 -1.89
N LEU A 99 19.68 23.42 -2.46
CA LEU A 99 20.54 22.44 -1.79
C LEU A 99 19.73 21.42 -0.97
N ALA A 100 18.62 20.95 -1.56
CA ALA A 100 17.63 20.13 -0.87
C ALA A 100 17.37 18.81 -1.62
N ILE A 101 16.99 17.78 -0.87
CA ILE A 101 16.49 16.53 -1.45
C ILE A 101 14.98 16.67 -1.66
N VAL A 102 14.53 16.45 -2.89
CA VAL A 102 13.12 16.36 -3.24
C VAL A 102 12.70 14.89 -3.16
N GLN A 103 11.56 14.66 -2.52
CA GLN A 103 10.94 13.35 -2.42
C GLN A 103 9.58 13.38 -3.11
N LYS A 104 9.11 12.20 -3.51
CA LYS A 104 7.76 12.01 -4.06
C LYS A 104 7.15 10.71 -3.56
N PRO A 105 5.81 10.60 -3.52
CA PRO A 105 5.14 9.34 -3.19
C PRO A 105 5.59 8.21 -4.12
N GLN A 106 6.06 7.11 -3.52
CA GLN A 106 6.44 5.88 -4.23
C GLN A 106 5.46 4.74 -3.95
N ILE A 107 4.98 4.62 -2.71
CA ILE A 107 3.96 3.64 -2.33
C ILE A 107 2.74 4.38 -1.77
N TYR A 108 1.57 3.99 -2.22
CA TYR A 108 0.29 4.43 -1.69
C TYR A 108 -0.29 3.33 -0.81
N ILE A 109 -0.69 3.71 0.40
CA ILE A 109 -1.41 2.85 1.34
C ILE A 109 -2.89 3.18 1.20
N LEU A 110 -3.65 2.23 0.71
CA LEU A 110 -5.08 2.38 0.44
C LEU A 110 -5.87 1.57 1.47
N GLN A 111 -6.96 2.14 1.97
CA GLN A 111 -7.92 1.47 2.83
C GLN A 111 -9.27 1.36 2.12
N ARG A 112 -9.97 0.24 2.30
CA ARG A 112 -11.31 0.05 1.74
C ARG A 112 -12.25 1.12 2.28
N LYS A 113 -12.96 1.82 1.39
CA LYS A 113 -13.97 2.81 1.79
C LYS A 113 -15.08 2.10 2.57
N PRO A 114 -15.66 2.74 3.60
CA PRO A 114 -16.86 2.22 4.22
C PRO A 114 -17.96 2.08 3.15
N SER A 115 -18.61 0.93 3.10
CA SER A 115 -19.74 0.70 2.20
C SER A 115 -20.76 1.82 2.42
N GLN A 116 -21.00 2.65 1.40
CA GLN A 116 -22.10 3.61 1.45
C GLN A 116 -23.39 2.79 1.45
N VAL A 117 -24.07 2.79 2.59
CA VAL A 117 -25.44 2.27 2.74
C VAL A 117 -26.41 3.22 2.04
#